data_AF-A0A368N980-F1
#
_entry.id   AF-A0A368N980-F1
#
_cell.length_a   1.000
_cell.length_b   1.000
_cell.length_c   1.000
_cell.angle_alpha   90.00
_cell.angle_beta   90.00
_cell.angle_gamma   90.00
#
_symmetry.space_group_name_H-M   'P 1'
#
loop_
_entity.id
_entity.type
_entity.pdbx_description
1 polymer ?
#
loop_
_entity_poly.entity_id
_entity_poly.type
_entity_poly.pdbx_seq_one_letter_code
_entity_poly.pdbx_strand_id
1 'polypeptide(L)'
;MTDDTESLPPDDVFTLLADGTRIKIIRALGDASTPGVPETLPFAELRRRADISGSGRFNYHLGRLEGQFVEETEGGYRLSYPGIRVYQAIKAGTFTDRVRIDAFELDADCHVCGAPQEAAYHDSLFRVRCGGECGATFYKYFCPPSSLADREREGVLRAANERIQREIASMSNGVCPWCCGRMDSRVLPPDAEMPHRDNPAIEHRVLHTCDTCDGAIYTRLGGLLVTHPAVVSFFYDHGVDVTRRYVWSLPFAAADERTTITGTDPWRATVRVECEGDTLRVRLDEGTSVVEVER
;
A
#
# COMPACT_ATOMS: atom_id res chain seq x y z
N MET A 1 -30.33 6.76 -23.21
CA MET A 1 -29.31 7.62 -23.84
C MET A 1 -28.11 7.56 -22.92
N THR A 2 -27.13 6.75 -23.30
CA THR A 2 -25.81 6.75 -22.68
C THR A 2 -25.17 8.09 -23.03
N ASP A 3 -24.99 8.93 -22.02
CA ASP A 3 -24.10 10.08 -22.13
C ASP A 3 -22.69 9.50 -22.24
N ASP A 4 -22.18 9.41 -23.48
CA ASP A 4 -20.78 9.09 -23.73
C ASP A 4 -19.97 10.28 -23.22
N THR A 5 -19.70 10.31 -21.92
CA THR A 5 -18.73 11.24 -21.34
C THR A 5 -17.37 10.84 -21.92
N GLU A 6 -16.99 11.53 -23.00
CA GLU A 6 -15.72 11.32 -23.69
C GLU A 6 -14.58 11.34 -22.65
N SER A 7 -13.88 10.20 -22.53
CA SER A 7 -12.79 10.07 -21.57
C SER A 7 -11.70 11.08 -21.91
N LEU A 8 -11.39 11.99 -20.99
CA LEU A 8 -10.29 12.93 -21.18
C LEU A 8 -8.96 12.18 -21.29
N PRO A 9 -8.07 12.57 -22.21
CA PRO A 9 -6.72 12.04 -22.26
C PRO A 9 -5.92 12.48 -21.02
N PRO A 10 -4.95 11.69 -20.54
CA PRO A 10 -4.23 11.96 -19.29
C PRO A 10 -3.57 13.35 -19.19
N ASP A 11 -3.01 13.86 -20.30
CA ASP A 11 -2.32 15.15 -20.33
C ASP A 11 -3.28 16.33 -20.09
N ASP A 12 -4.52 16.20 -20.58
CA ASP A 12 -5.57 17.21 -20.36
C ASP A 12 -6.00 17.22 -18.90
N VAL A 13 -6.04 16.05 -18.25
CA VAL A 13 -6.40 15.91 -16.84
C VAL A 13 -5.39 16.61 -15.92
N PHE A 14 -4.08 16.42 -16.14
CA PHE A 14 -3.06 17.12 -15.34
C PHE A 14 -3.01 18.61 -15.65
N THR A 15 -3.25 19.01 -16.89
CA THR A 15 -3.41 20.42 -17.25
C THR A 15 -4.58 21.06 -16.50
N LEU A 16 -5.69 20.33 -16.32
CA LEU A 16 -6.80 20.74 -15.47
C LEU A 16 -6.44 20.82 -13.99
N LEU A 17 -5.42 20.16 -13.47
CA LEU A 17 -5.03 20.29 -12.05
C LEU A 17 -3.88 21.27 -11.82
N ALA A 18 -3.17 21.69 -12.87
CA ALA A 18 -1.98 22.55 -12.78
C ALA A 18 -2.26 23.99 -12.26
N ASP A 19 -3.51 24.44 -12.22
CA ASP A 19 -3.88 25.75 -11.66
C ASP A 19 -4.26 25.64 -10.19
N GLY A 20 -3.53 26.36 -9.32
CA GLY A 20 -3.78 26.37 -7.88
C GLY A 20 -5.19 26.81 -7.49
N THR A 21 -5.88 27.59 -8.33
CA THR A 21 -7.29 27.98 -8.13
C THR A 21 -8.21 26.76 -8.16
N ARG A 22 -7.95 25.81 -9.07
CA ARG A 22 -8.75 24.59 -9.19
C ARG A 22 -8.49 23.62 -8.03
N ILE A 23 -7.24 23.55 -7.57
CA ILE A 23 -6.90 22.82 -6.33
C ILE A 23 -7.61 23.42 -5.11
N LYS A 24 -7.71 24.76 -5.00
CA LYS A 24 -8.48 25.40 -3.92
C LYS A 24 -9.97 25.01 -3.94
N ILE A 25 -10.58 24.89 -5.12
CA ILE A 25 -11.98 24.45 -5.27
C ILE A 25 -12.15 23.01 -4.78
N ILE A 26 -11.30 22.09 -5.24
CA ILE A 26 -11.33 20.67 -4.81
C ILE A 26 -11.16 20.56 -3.29
N ARG A 27 -10.20 21.31 -2.72
CA ARG A 27 -9.98 21.36 -1.27
C ARG A 27 -11.18 21.92 -0.52
N ALA A 28 -11.81 22.98 -1.00
CA ALA A 28 -12.97 23.59 -0.34
C ALA A 28 -14.17 22.63 -0.27
N LEU A 29 -14.42 21.85 -1.33
CA LEU A 29 -15.45 20.80 -1.33
C LEU A 29 -15.08 19.63 -0.39
N GLY A 30 -13.83 19.18 -0.45
CA GLY A 30 -13.36 18.07 0.39
C GLY A 30 -13.34 18.43 1.88
N ASP A 31 -12.85 19.61 2.25
CA ASP A 31 -12.80 20.09 3.64
C ASP A 31 -14.19 20.42 4.20
N ALA A 32 -15.19 20.65 3.34
CA ALA A 32 -16.59 20.79 3.75
C ALA A 32 -17.29 19.44 4.00
N SER A 33 -16.75 18.36 3.43
CA SER A 33 -17.33 17.02 3.55
C SER A 33 -17.12 16.46 4.96
N THR A 34 -18.14 15.80 5.49
CA THR A 34 -18.01 15.00 6.72
C THR A 34 -17.42 13.64 6.35
N PRO A 35 -16.60 12.98 7.20
CA PRO A 35 -16.08 11.65 6.88
C PRO A 35 -17.18 10.68 6.43
N GLY A 36 -17.07 10.18 5.20
CA GLY A 36 -18.02 9.25 4.59
C GLY A 36 -19.21 9.87 3.86
N VAL A 37 -19.39 11.20 3.89
CA VAL A 37 -20.50 11.90 3.21
C VAL A 37 -19.96 13.11 2.42
N PRO A 38 -19.88 13.01 1.07
CA PRO A 38 -19.54 14.15 0.24
C PRO A 38 -20.58 15.27 0.39
N GLU A 39 -20.15 16.45 0.85
CA GLU A 39 -21.03 17.59 1.03
C GLU A 39 -21.31 18.27 -0.31
N THR A 40 -22.53 18.80 -0.46
CA THR A 40 -22.92 19.62 -1.62
C THR A 40 -22.95 21.09 -1.21
N LEU A 41 -22.16 21.92 -1.88
CA LEU A 41 -22.08 23.35 -1.59
C LEU A 41 -22.73 24.20 -2.70
N PRO A 42 -23.64 25.11 -2.35
CA PRO A 42 -24.12 26.13 -3.30
C PRO A 42 -22.96 26.99 -3.82
N PHE A 43 -23.07 27.50 -5.06
CA PHE A 43 -22.04 28.31 -5.74
C PHE A 43 -21.42 29.40 -4.84
N ALA A 44 -22.28 30.19 -4.19
CA ALA A 44 -21.84 31.31 -3.35
C ALA A 44 -21.05 30.86 -2.12
N GLU A 45 -21.41 29.70 -1.54
CA GLU A 45 -20.70 29.10 -0.41
C GLU A 45 -19.37 28.52 -0.84
N LEU A 46 -19.35 27.75 -1.93
CA LEU A 46 -18.12 27.17 -2.46
C LEU A 46 -17.10 28.25 -2.83
N ARG A 47 -17.52 29.32 -3.52
CA ARG A 47 -16.65 30.45 -3.86
C ARG A 47 -16.06 31.11 -2.62
N ARG A 48 -16.87 31.28 -1.58
CA ARG A 48 -16.45 31.87 -0.30
C ARG A 48 -15.39 31.01 0.38
N ARG A 49 -15.62 29.69 0.47
CA ARG A 49 -14.69 28.75 1.10
C ARG A 49 -13.39 28.57 0.32
N ALA A 50 -13.46 28.59 -1.00
CA ALA A 50 -12.27 28.50 -1.84
C ALA A 50 -11.41 29.78 -1.82
N ASP A 51 -11.92 30.88 -1.23
CA ASP A 51 -11.26 32.18 -1.14
C ASP A 51 -10.80 32.70 -2.52
N ILE A 52 -11.77 32.75 -3.47
CA ILE A 52 -11.53 33.18 -4.86
C ILE A 52 -12.31 34.47 -5.16
N SER A 53 -11.55 35.53 -5.47
CA SER A 53 -12.07 36.81 -5.91
C SER A 53 -12.58 36.76 -7.36
N GLY A 54 -13.71 37.42 -7.60
CA GLY A 54 -14.35 37.51 -8.91
C GLY A 54 -15.19 36.29 -9.26
N SER A 55 -16.50 36.49 -9.41
CA SER A 55 -17.44 35.43 -9.79
C SER A 55 -17.14 34.82 -11.15
N GLY A 56 -16.75 35.63 -12.14
CA GLY A 56 -16.41 35.14 -13.49
C GLY A 56 -15.17 34.23 -13.52
N ARG A 57 -14.12 34.59 -12.76
CA ARG A 57 -12.93 33.74 -12.63
C ARG A 57 -13.27 32.43 -11.93
N PHE A 58 -14.02 32.50 -10.82
CA PHE A 58 -14.44 31.29 -10.11
C PHE A 58 -15.28 30.37 -11.00
N ASN A 59 -16.29 30.92 -11.69
CA ASN A 59 -17.14 30.17 -12.61
C ASN A 59 -16.33 29.49 -13.73
N TYR A 60 -15.35 30.21 -14.29
CA TYR A 60 -14.44 29.64 -15.28
C TYR A 60 -13.67 28.43 -14.74
N HIS A 61 -13.09 28.52 -13.54
CA HIS A 61 -12.33 27.40 -12.98
C HIS A 61 -13.22 26.24 -12.51
N LEU A 62 -14.41 26.53 -12.00
CA LEU A 62 -15.38 25.53 -11.58
C LEU A 62 -15.90 24.72 -12.79
N GLY A 63 -16.31 25.40 -13.86
CA GLY A 63 -16.78 24.73 -15.09
C GLY A 63 -15.71 23.88 -15.78
N ARG A 64 -14.42 24.12 -15.51
CA ARG A 64 -13.32 23.26 -15.99
C ARG A 64 -13.16 21.97 -15.18
N LEU A 65 -13.69 21.93 -13.96
CA LEU A 65 -13.64 20.76 -13.07
C LEU A 65 -14.91 19.91 -13.14
N GLU A 66 -16.02 20.53 -13.55
CA GLU A 66 -17.32 19.88 -13.73
C GLU A 66 -17.23 18.70 -14.71
N GLY A 67 -17.97 17.63 -14.40
CA GLY A 67 -18.01 16.38 -15.17
C GLY A 67 -16.82 15.43 -14.92
N GLN A 68 -15.75 15.90 -14.28
CA GLN A 68 -14.53 15.10 -14.07
C GLN A 68 -14.18 14.98 -12.59
N PHE A 69 -13.96 16.11 -11.91
CA PHE A 69 -13.59 16.16 -10.50
C PHE A 69 -14.72 16.68 -9.61
N VAL A 70 -15.68 17.38 -10.21
CA VAL A 70 -16.82 17.99 -9.54
C VAL A 70 -18.10 17.58 -10.28
N GLU A 71 -19.12 17.24 -9.51
CA GLU A 71 -20.48 17.01 -9.99
C GLU A 71 -21.35 18.20 -9.62
N GLU A 72 -22.11 18.71 -10.59
CA GLU A 72 -23.20 19.64 -10.35
C GLU A 72 -24.48 18.85 -10.01
N THR A 73 -25.23 19.36 -9.04
CA THR A 73 -26.48 18.80 -8.54
C THR A 73 -27.50 19.92 -8.35
N GLU A 74 -28.76 19.58 -8.09
CA GLU A 74 -29.81 20.57 -7.77
C GLU A 74 -29.44 21.49 -6.58
N GLY A 75 -28.63 21.00 -5.63
CA GLY A 75 -28.21 21.73 -4.43
C GLY A 75 -26.90 22.50 -4.57
N GLY A 76 -26.21 22.40 -5.71
CA GLY A 76 -24.88 22.97 -5.93
C GLY A 76 -23.85 21.90 -6.32
N TYR A 77 -22.62 22.03 -5.84
CA TYR A 77 -21.47 21.26 -6.34
C TYR A 77 -20.90 20.34 -5.26
N ARG A 78 -20.45 19.15 -5.66
CA ARG A 78 -19.77 18.18 -4.79
C ARG A 78 -18.61 17.50 -5.52
N LEU A 79 -17.71 16.85 -4.79
CA LEU A 79 -16.64 16.06 -5.42
C LEU A 79 -17.20 14.79 -6.06
N SER A 80 -16.76 14.49 -7.28
CA SER A 80 -16.88 13.17 -7.90
C SER A 80 -15.87 12.20 -7.29
N TYR A 81 -15.92 10.90 -7.64
CA TYR A 81 -14.91 9.94 -7.18
C TYR A 81 -13.46 10.33 -7.54
N PRO A 82 -13.13 10.72 -8.80
CA PRO A 82 -11.81 11.29 -9.10
C PRO A 82 -11.43 12.50 -8.25
N GLY A 83 -12.38 13.41 -8.01
CA GLY A 83 -12.17 14.57 -7.13
C GLY A 83 -11.82 14.17 -5.69
N ILE A 84 -12.52 13.17 -5.15
CA ILE A 84 -12.25 12.58 -3.83
C ILE A 84 -10.83 12.00 -3.79
N ARG A 85 -10.40 11.27 -4.82
CA ARG A 85 -9.05 10.68 -4.88
C ARG A 85 -7.95 11.74 -4.90
N VAL A 86 -8.12 12.81 -5.66
CA VAL A 86 -7.19 13.96 -5.68
C VAL A 86 -7.15 14.62 -4.30
N TYR A 87 -8.32 14.92 -3.71
CA TYR A 87 -8.41 15.52 -2.39
C TYR A 87 -7.70 14.66 -1.32
N GLN A 88 -7.97 13.35 -1.29
CA GLN A 88 -7.34 12.42 -0.35
C GLN A 88 -5.83 12.38 -0.51
N ALA A 89 -5.30 12.36 -1.75
CA ALA A 89 -3.86 12.37 -1.99
C ALA A 89 -3.19 13.68 -1.54
N ILE A 90 -3.87 14.82 -1.70
CA ILE A 90 -3.42 16.12 -1.16
C ILE A 90 -3.40 16.08 0.37
N LYS A 91 -4.49 15.64 1.01
CA LYS A 91 -4.57 15.56 2.49
C LYS A 91 -3.59 14.54 3.08
N ALA A 92 -3.28 13.49 2.34
CA ALA A 92 -2.28 12.48 2.70
C ALA A 92 -0.83 12.99 2.59
N GLY A 93 -0.63 14.22 2.09
CA GLY A 93 0.67 14.84 1.93
C GLY A 93 1.52 14.20 0.83
N THR A 94 0.94 13.31 0.00
CA THR A 94 1.66 12.47 -0.95
C THR A 94 2.54 13.27 -1.91
N PHE A 95 2.10 14.46 -2.29
CA PHE A 95 2.83 15.31 -3.25
C PHE A 95 3.68 16.38 -2.55
N THR A 96 3.21 16.93 -1.42
CA THR A 96 3.73 18.16 -0.82
C THR A 96 4.66 17.92 0.35
N ASP A 97 4.37 16.92 1.18
CA ASP A 97 5.02 16.81 2.48
C ASP A 97 6.36 16.09 2.36
N ARG A 98 7.29 16.47 3.23
CA ARG A 98 8.63 15.89 3.32
C ARG A 98 8.90 15.52 4.77
N VAL A 99 8.23 14.46 5.23
CA VAL A 99 8.39 13.92 6.58
C VAL A 99 9.62 13.02 6.62
N ARG A 100 10.41 13.16 7.68
CA ARG A 100 11.54 12.30 8.00
C ARG A 100 11.43 11.83 9.44
N ILE A 101 11.59 10.54 9.65
CA ILE A 101 11.75 9.91 10.95
C ILE A 101 13.12 9.22 10.90
N ASP A 102 14.03 9.71 11.73
CA ASP A 102 15.35 9.08 11.87
C ASP A 102 15.22 7.67 12.42
N ALA A 103 16.24 6.85 12.15
CA ALA A 103 16.21 5.45 12.52
C ALA A 103 15.98 5.26 14.03
N PHE A 104 15.14 4.29 14.38
CA PHE A 104 14.91 3.88 15.75
C PHE A 104 14.83 2.36 15.84
N GLU A 105 15.34 1.83 16.95
CA GLU A 105 15.36 0.40 17.25
C GLU A 105 13.95 -0.15 17.47
N LEU A 106 13.76 -1.41 17.06
CA LEU A 106 12.53 -2.18 17.20
C LEU A 106 12.71 -3.29 18.23
N ASP A 107 11.61 -3.71 18.84
CA ASP A 107 11.54 -4.95 19.62
C ASP A 107 11.41 -6.17 18.68
N ALA A 108 12.44 -6.36 17.85
CA ALA A 108 12.58 -7.48 16.93
C ALA A 108 14.04 -7.64 16.52
N ASP A 109 14.52 -8.88 16.47
CA ASP A 109 15.87 -9.18 16.03
C ASP A 109 15.94 -9.44 14.52
N CYS A 110 17.10 -9.17 13.94
CA CYS A 110 17.41 -9.48 12.56
C CYS A 110 17.40 -10.99 12.34
N HIS A 111 16.55 -11.46 11.43
CA HIS A 111 16.44 -12.88 11.04
C HIS A 111 17.66 -13.45 10.30
N VAL A 112 18.76 -12.71 10.23
CA VAL A 112 20.03 -13.16 9.59
C VAL A 112 21.17 -13.21 10.60
N CYS A 113 21.35 -12.16 11.41
CA CYS A 113 22.50 -12.04 12.30
C CYS A 113 22.16 -11.80 13.78
N GLY A 114 20.88 -11.73 14.14
CA GLY A 114 20.42 -11.54 15.52
C GLY A 114 20.64 -10.15 16.12
N ALA A 115 21.17 -9.19 15.36
CA ALA A 115 21.24 -7.79 15.81
C ALA A 115 19.84 -7.14 15.81
N PRO A 116 19.57 -6.10 16.61
CA PRO A 116 18.27 -5.43 16.61
C PRO A 116 17.87 -4.92 15.22
N GLN A 117 16.57 -4.99 14.90
CA GLN A 117 16.02 -4.32 13.72
C GLN A 117 15.82 -2.83 13.99
N GLU A 118 15.89 -2.02 12.94
CA GLU A 118 15.58 -0.60 12.97
C GLU A 118 14.47 -0.27 11.97
N ALA A 119 13.58 0.64 12.36
CA ALA A 119 12.69 1.32 11.42
C ALA A 119 13.16 2.74 11.14
N ALA A 120 12.91 3.20 9.92
CA ALA A 120 13.10 4.59 9.53
C ALA A 120 12.05 4.98 8.49
N TYR A 121 11.81 6.28 8.35
CA TYR A 121 10.94 6.81 7.31
C TYR A 121 11.55 8.03 6.66
N HIS A 122 11.75 7.97 5.34
CA HIS A 122 12.16 9.12 4.53
C HIS A 122 11.87 8.83 3.06
N ASP A 123 11.83 9.86 2.21
CA ASP A 123 11.50 9.75 0.78
C ASP A 123 10.17 9.05 0.51
N SER A 124 9.19 9.26 1.39
CA SER A 124 7.90 8.56 1.40
C SER A 124 7.96 7.04 1.56
N LEU A 125 9.09 6.52 2.03
CA LEU A 125 9.34 5.09 2.21
C LEU A 125 9.52 4.76 3.69
N PHE A 126 8.64 3.90 4.20
CA PHE A 126 8.87 3.18 5.44
C PHE A 126 9.86 2.04 5.18
N ARG A 127 10.85 1.88 6.07
CA ARG A 127 11.91 0.89 5.93
C ARG A 127 12.09 0.16 7.25
N VAL A 128 12.26 -1.15 7.17
CA VAL A 128 12.71 -2.00 8.28
C VAL A 128 13.94 -2.77 7.81
N ARG A 129 15.03 -2.64 8.55
CA ARG A 129 16.34 -3.22 8.21
C ARG A 129 17.05 -3.72 9.47
N CYS A 130 18.12 -4.47 9.29
CA CYS A 130 19.07 -4.76 10.35
C CYS A 130 19.78 -3.47 10.81
N GLY A 131 19.91 -3.28 12.13
CA GLY A 131 20.75 -2.23 12.73
C GLY A 131 22.24 -2.61 12.84
N GLY A 132 22.57 -3.87 12.58
CA GLY A 132 23.96 -4.36 12.49
C GLY A 132 24.54 -4.26 11.07
N GLU A 133 25.60 -5.04 10.82
CA GLU A 133 26.42 -4.91 9.61
C GLU A 133 26.01 -5.84 8.44
N CYS A 134 25.06 -6.76 8.65
CA CYS A 134 24.70 -7.73 7.62
C CYS A 134 23.97 -7.12 6.40
N GLY A 135 23.42 -5.90 6.53
CA GLY A 135 22.73 -5.22 5.42
C GLY A 135 21.34 -5.76 5.07
N ALA A 136 20.80 -6.69 5.87
CA ALA A 136 19.45 -7.23 5.65
C ALA A 136 18.38 -6.13 5.64
N THR A 137 17.51 -6.13 4.64
CA THR A 137 16.34 -5.26 4.56
C THR A 137 15.07 -6.11 4.54
N PHE A 138 14.22 -5.97 5.55
CA PHE A 138 13.01 -6.78 5.69
C PHE A 138 11.86 -6.17 4.89
N TYR A 139 11.61 -4.87 5.05
CA TYR A 139 10.54 -4.17 4.35
C TYR A 139 10.98 -2.80 3.85
N LYS A 140 10.47 -2.41 2.70
CA LYS A 140 10.62 -1.09 2.09
C LYS A 140 9.35 -0.79 1.34
N TYR A 141 8.56 0.15 1.83
CA TYR A 141 7.23 0.38 1.26
C TYR A 141 6.78 1.83 1.27
N PHE A 142 6.09 2.25 0.21
CA PHE A 142 5.57 3.61 0.09
C PHE A 142 4.43 3.82 1.08
N CYS A 143 4.57 4.80 1.96
CA CYS A 143 3.55 5.20 2.92
C CYS A 143 3.32 6.71 2.81
N PRO A 144 2.09 7.21 2.68
CA PRO A 144 1.85 8.64 2.62
C PRO A 144 2.26 9.39 3.91
N PRO A 145 2.97 10.53 3.79
CA PRO A 145 3.67 11.18 4.88
C PRO A 145 2.79 11.81 5.95
N SER A 146 1.68 12.45 5.59
CA SER A 146 0.95 13.29 6.55
C SER A 146 0.37 12.47 7.71
N SER A 147 0.06 11.20 7.44
CA SER A 147 -0.43 10.26 8.44
C SER A 147 0.61 9.85 9.48
N LEU A 148 1.91 10.11 9.24
CA LEU A 148 3.02 9.63 10.07
C LEU A 148 3.70 10.75 10.87
N ALA A 149 3.52 12.02 10.48
CA ALA A 149 4.21 13.17 11.09
C ALA A 149 3.91 13.34 12.58
N ASP A 150 2.63 13.20 12.96
CA ASP A 150 2.14 13.45 14.32
C ASP A 150 1.96 12.17 15.15
N ARG A 151 2.60 11.06 14.73
CA ARG A 151 2.48 9.77 15.42
C ARG A 151 3.71 9.48 16.27
N GLU A 152 3.47 8.91 17.44
CA GLU A 152 4.52 8.18 18.16
C GLU A 152 5.01 6.99 17.33
N ARG A 153 6.23 6.52 17.62
CA ARG A 153 6.90 5.43 16.89
C ARG A 153 6.00 4.21 16.70
N GLU A 154 5.33 3.76 17.76
CA GLU A 154 4.39 2.64 17.71
C GLU A 154 3.21 2.89 16.76
N GLY A 155 2.70 4.12 16.74
CA GLY A 155 1.65 4.53 15.82
C GLY A 155 2.08 4.49 14.35
N VAL A 156 3.36 4.77 14.08
CA VAL A 156 3.98 4.67 12.74
C VAL A 156 4.12 3.22 12.32
N LEU A 157 4.67 2.36 13.21
CA LEU A 157 4.81 0.92 12.96
C LEU A 157 3.47 0.28 12.64
N ARG A 158 2.45 0.53 13.47
CA ARG A 158 1.09 0.04 13.23
C ARG A 158 0.54 0.51 11.88
N ALA A 159 0.66 1.80 11.55
CA ALA A 159 0.13 2.32 10.29
C ALA A 159 0.83 1.69 9.07
N ALA A 160 2.15 1.53 9.12
CA ALA A 160 2.91 0.89 8.05
C ALA A 160 2.57 -0.59 7.91
N ASN A 161 2.47 -1.32 9.04
CA ASN A 161 2.11 -2.74 9.04
C ASN A 161 0.74 -2.99 8.44
N GLU A 162 -0.28 -2.25 8.88
CA GLU A 162 -1.66 -2.36 8.35
C GLU A 162 -1.71 -2.12 6.85
N ARG A 163 -0.96 -1.12 6.37
CA ARG A 163 -0.85 -0.83 4.94
C ARG A 163 -0.21 -2.00 4.18
N ILE A 164 0.92 -2.51 4.66
CA ILE A 164 1.64 -3.62 4.02
C ILE A 164 0.78 -4.89 4.01
N GLN A 165 0.19 -5.26 5.16
CA GLN A 165 -0.68 -6.43 5.32
C GLN A 165 -1.90 -6.35 4.40
N ARG A 166 -2.58 -5.21 4.32
CA ARG A 166 -3.73 -5.00 3.42
C ARG A 166 -3.35 -5.27 1.96
N GLU A 167 -2.19 -4.80 1.54
CA GLU A 167 -1.76 -4.96 0.16
C GLU A 167 -1.33 -6.39 -0.13
N ILE A 168 -0.58 -7.02 0.76
CA ILE A 168 -0.26 -8.45 0.69
C ILE A 168 -1.55 -9.27 0.56
N ALA A 169 -2.55 -9.00 1.41
CA ALA A 169 -3.84 -9.69 1.36
C ALA A 169 -4.56 -9.52 0.02
N SER A 170 -4.54 -8.32 -0.56
CA SER A 170 -5.13 -8.07 -1.88
C SER A 170 -4.42 -8.87 -2.97
N MET A 171 -3.08 -8.83 -2.98
CA MET A 171 -2.25 -9.49 -3.99
C MET A 171 -2.30 -11.02 -3.89
N SER A 172 -2.27 -11.58 -2.68
CA SER A 172 -2.44 -13.03 -2.46
C SER A 172 -3.77 -13.56 -2.99
N ASN A 173 -4.76 -12.68 -3.21
CA ASN A 173 -6.06 -13.01 -3.80
C ASN A 173 -6.14 -12.65 -5.30
N GLY A 174 -5.03 -12.29 -5.95
CA GLY A 174 -4.98 -11.94 -7.37
C GLY A 174 -5.61 -10.60 -7.72
N VAL A 175 -5.76 -9.69 -6.74
CA VAL A 175 -6.39 -8.37 -6.93
C VAL A 175 -5.37 -7.25 -6.68
N CYS A 176 -5.24 -6.36 -7.66
CA CYS A 176 -4.34 -5.21 -7.56
C CYS A 176 -4.79 -4.24 -6.46
N PRO A 177 -3.93 -3.93 -5.46
CA PRO A 177 -4.30 -3.02 -4.37
C PRO A 177 -4.49 -1.56 -4.80
N TRP A 178 -4.06 -1.20 -6.03
CA TRP A 178 -4.11 0.17 -6.54
C TRP A 178 -5.33 0.45 -7.43
N CYS A 179 -5.65 -0.46 -8.36
CA CYS A 179 -6.72 -0.26 -9.34
C CYS A 179 -7.82 -1.32 -9.31
N CYS A 180 -7.73 -2.34 -8.43
CA CYS A 180 -8.63 -3.49 -8.38
C CYS A 180 -8.62 -4.39 -9.64
N GLY A 181 -7.67 -4.16 -10.56
CA GLY A 181 -7.44 -5.03 -11.72
C GLY A 181 -6.88 -6.39 -11.32
N ARG A 182 -6.77 -7.29 -12.30
CA ARG A 182 -6.21 -8.63 -12.07
C ARG A 182 -4.70 -8.52 -11.86
N MET A 183 -4.20 -9.27 -10.89
CA MET A 183 -2.79 -9.31 -10.51
C MET A 183 -2.28 -10.74 -10.63
N ASP A 184 -1.23 -10.91 -11.42
CA ASP A 184 -0.56 -12.19 -11.59
C ASP A 184 0.72 -12.24 -10.74
N SER A 185 0.95 -13.39 -10.10
CA SER A 185 2.09 -13.65 -9.24
C SER A 185 2.96 -14.74 -9.88
N ARG A 186 4.28 -14.52 -9.94
CA ARG A 186 5.23 -15.55 -10.35
C ARG A 186 6.47 -15.53 -9.48
N VAL A 187 6.99 -16.71 -9.20
CA VAL A 187 8.30 -16.84 -8.55
C VAL A 187 9.39 -16.54 -9.56
N LEU A 188 10.36 -15.71 -9.15
CA LEU A 188 11.50 -15.38 -9.99
C LEU A 188 12.66 -16.36 -9.74
N PRO A 189 13.42 -16.71 -10.79
CA PRO A 189 14.66 -17.47 -10.65
C PRO A 189 15.64 -16.79 -9.67
N PRO A 190 16.44 -17.54 -8.91
CA PRO A 190 17.39 -16.97 -7.94
C PRO A 190 18.44 -16.02 -8.55
N ASP A 191 18.74 -16.18 -9.84
CA ASP A 191 19.73 -15.40 -10.57
C ASP A 191 19.16 -14.18 -11.32
N ALA A 192 17.84 -13.98 -11.27
CA ALA A 192 17.17 -12.86 -11.92
C ALA A 192 17.70 -11.50 -11.43
N GLU A 193 17.94 -10.57 -12.36
CA GLU A 193 18.34 -9.21 -12.02
C GLU A 193 17.16 -8.43 -11.43
N MET A 194 17.36 -7.85 -10.24
CA MET A 194 16.29 -7.20 -9.50
C MET A 194 16.78 -6.26 -8.40
N PRO A 195 15.93 -5.32 -7.91
CA PRO A 195 16.25 -4.51 -6.76
C PRO A 195 16.58 -5.36 -5.53
N HIS A 196 17.63 -4.96 -4.80
CA HIS A 196 18.06 -5.63 -3.56
C HIS A 196 18.44 -7.11 -3.74
N ARG A 197 18.96 -7.51 -4.90
CA ARG A 197 19.45 -8.88 -5.17
C ARG A 197 20.39 -9.39 -4.07
N ASP A 198 21.31 -8.55 -3.59
CA ASP A 198 22.32 -8.93 -2.59
C ASP A 198 21.82 -8.85 -1.14
N ASN A 199 20.50 -8.79 -0.93
CA ASN A 199 19.93 -8.75 0.42
C ASN A 199 20.00 -10.15 1.06
N PRO A 200 20.73 -10.35 2.16
CA PRO A 200 20.95 -11.68 2.73
C PRO A 200 19.70 -12.30 3.36
N ALA A 201 18.61 -11.55 3.56
CA ALA A 201 17.34 -12.09 4.04
C ALA A 201 16.44 -12.61 2.91
N ILE A 202 16.89 -12.57 1.65
CA ILE A 202 16.06 -12.85 0.47
C ILE A 202 16.82 -13.77 -0.49
N GLU A 203 16.37 -15.01 -0.58
CA GLU A 203 16.83 -16.02 -1.53
C GLU A 203 15.84 -16.16 -2.70
N HIS A 204 14.55 -15.89 -2.46
CA HIS A 204 13.47 -16.09 -3.41
C HIS A 204 12.53 -14.88 -3.41
N ARG A 205 12.01 -14.55 -4.58
CA ARG A 205 11.02 -13.47 -4.71
C ARG A 205 9.84 -13.88 -5.53
N VAL A 206 8.69 -13.34 -5.14
CA VAL A 206 7.48 -13.35 -5.93
C VAL A 206 7.33 -11.97 -6.54
N LEU A 207 7.28 -11.90 -7.86
CA LEU A 207 6.90 -10.69 -8.58
C LEU A 207 5.39 -10.73 -8.83
N HIS A 208 4.72 -9.67 -8.41
CA HIS A 208 3.32 -9.42 -8.68
C HIS A 208 3.19 -8.30 -9.69
N THR A 209 2.43 -8.51 -10.76
CA THR A 209 2.19 -7.51 -11.81
C THR A 209 0.70 -7.39 -12.13
N CYS A 210 0.21 -6.16 -12.22
CA CYS A 210 -1.16 -5.87 -12.65
C CYS A 210 -1.24 -5.68 -14.17
N ASP A 211 -2.23 -6.28 -14.82
CA ASP A 211 -2.49 -6.16 -16.26
C ASP A 211 -3.15 -4.84 -16.69
N THR A 212 -3.65 -4.08 -15.71
CA THR A 212 -4.47 -2.89 -15.94
C THR A 212 -3.68 -1.59 -15.73
N CYS A 213 -2.89 -1.50 -14.65
CA CYS A 213 -2.17 -0.28 -14.30
C CYS A 213 -0.64 -0.42 -14.31
N ASP A 214 -0.13 -1.54 -14.82
CA ASP A 214 1.31 -1.90 -14.85
C ASP A 214 2.01 -1.84 -13.48
N GLY A 215 1.21 -1.85 -12.40
CA GLY A 215 1.73 -1.82 -11.05
C GLY A 215 2.50 -3.10 -10.75
N ALA A 216 3.68 -2.96 -10.15
CA ALA A 216 4.55 -4.08 -9.82
C ALA A 216 5.10 -3.98 -8.39
N ILE A 217 5.21 -5.13 -7.73
CA ILE A 217 5.76 -5.23 -6.36
C ILE A 217 6.34 -6.62 -6.13
N TYR A 218 7.38 -6.66 -5.30
CA TYR A 218 8.05 -7.88 -4.91
C TYR A 218 7.67 -8.26 -3.49
N THR A 219 7.32 -9.51 -3.28
CA THR A 219 7.14 -10.10 -1.94
C THR A 219 8.04 -11.33 -1.77
N ARG A 220 8.03 -11.87 -0.55
CA ARG A 220 8.56 -13.20 -0.24
C ARG A 220 7.42 -14.21 -0.23
N LEU A 221 7.75 -15.49 -0.36
CA LEU A 221 6.77 -16.58 -0.35
C LEU A 221 6.01 -16.62 0.98
N GLY A 222 6.72 -16.67 2.10
CA GLY A 222 6.06 -16.74 3.40
C GLY A 222 5.33 -15.44 3.79
N GLY A 223 5.68 -14.30 3.18
CA GLY A 223 4.91 -13.06 3.33
C GLY A 223 3.46 -13.20 2.87
N LEU A 224 3.22 -13.99 1.81
CA LEU A 224 1.88 -14.25 1.27
C LEU A 224 1.01 -15.11 2.20
N LEU A 225 1.64 -15.83 3.12
CA LEU A 225 0.99 -16.79 4.00
C LEU A 225 0.42 -16.17 5.28
N VAL A 226 0.77 -14.93 5.62
CA VAL A 226 0.39 -14.28 6.88
C VAL A 226 -1.12 -14.19 7.05
N THR A 227 -1.86 -14.00 5.95
CA THR A 227 -3.32 -13.93 5.93
C THR A 227 -3.98 -15.23 5.45
N HIS A 228 -3.19 -16.28 5.18
CA HIS A 228 -3.73 -17.56 4.72
C HIS A 228 -4.50 -18.25 5.86
N PRO A 229 -5.73 -18.76 5.63
CA PRO A 229 -6.58 -19.32 6.68
C PRO A 229 -5.91 -20.40 7.54
N ALA A 230 -5.10 -21.26 6.93
CA ALA A 230 -4.40 -22.32 7.66
C ALA A 230 -3.35 -21.78 8.66
N VAL A 231 -2.65 -20.70 8.29
CA VAL A 231 -1.66 -20.05 9.15
C VAL A 231 -2.37 -19.25 10.24
N VAL A 232 -3.41 -18.50 9.88
CA VAL A 232 -4.24 -17.77 10.83
C VAL A 232 -4.82 -18.73 11.88
N SER A 233 -5.42 -19.85 11.45
CA SER A 233 -5.95 -20.87 12.35
C SER A 233 -4.86 -21.50 13.22
N PHE A 234 -3.70 -21.81 12.64
CA PHE A 234 -2.57 -22.38 13.40
C PHE A 234 -2.10 -21.45 14.52
N PHE A 235 -1.92 -20.15 14.26
CA PHE A 235 -1.57 -19.19 15.30
C PHE A 235 -2.70 -18.96 16.30
N TYR A 236 -3.96 -18.96 15.83
CA TYR A 236 -5.12 -18.76 16.69
C TYR A 236 -5.33 -19.92 17.67
N ASP A 237 -5.02 -21.16 17.26
CA ASP A 237 -5.01 -22.34 18.13
C ASP A 237 -4.02 -22.18 19.32
N HIS A 238 -3.00 -21.31 19.17
CA HIS A 238 -2.02 -20.93 20.19
C HIS A 238 -2.33 -19.57 20.85
N GLY A 239 -3.53 -19.04 20.68
CA GLY A 239 -3.93 -17.76 21.28
C GLY A 239 -3.25 -16.51 20.69
N VAL A 240 -2.63 -16.63 19.51
CA VAL A 240 -1.95 -15.53 18.83
C VAL A 240 -2.74 -15.09 17.60
N ASP A 241 -3.07 -13.79 17.53
CA ASP A 241 -3.54 -13.18 16.28
C ASP A 241 -2.34 -12.76 15.42
N VAL A 242 -1.94 -13.63 14.47
CA VAL A 242 -0.81 -13.37 13.57
C VAL A 242 -1.03 -12.15 12.67
N THR A 243 -2.28 -11.81 12.35
CA THR A 243 -2.61 -10.67 11.47
C THR A 243 -2.34 -9.32 12.13
N ARG A 244 -2.30 -9.30 13.48
CA ARG A 244 -1.92 -8.12 14.27
C ARG A 244 -0.44 -8.03 14.58
N ARG A 245 0.35 -9.06 14.24
CA ARG A 245 1.80 -9.02 14.40
C ARG A 245 2.43 -8.15 13.32
N TYR A 246 3.57 -7.57 13.67
CA TYR A 246 4.40 -6.88 12.70
C TYR A 246 4.97 -7.88 11.71
N VAL A 247 4.66 -7.69 10.44
CA VAL A 247 5.02 -8.66 9.40
C VAL A 247 6.55 -8.87 9.30
N TRP A 248 7.34 -7.86 9.65
CA TRP A 248 8.80 -7.93 9.73
C TRP A 248 9.35 -8.68 10.96
N SER A 249 8.55 -8.88 12.01
CA SER A 249 8.97 -9.67 13.17
C SER A 249 8.69 -11.17 13.00
N LEU A 250 7.89 -11.56 12.00
CA LEU A 250 7.56 -12.96 11.72
C LEU A 250 8.68 -13.63 10.88
N PRO A 251 9.42 -14.62 11.41
CA PRO A 251 10.56 -15.22 10.71
C PRO A 251 10.18 -15.82 9.37
N PHE A 252 9.04 -16.52 9.29
CA PHE A 252 8.56 -17.14 8.06
C PHE A 252 8.16 -16.12 6.99
N ALA A 253 7.78 -14.89 7.38
CA ALA A 253 7.26 -13.88 6.46
C ALA A 253 8.34 -12.88 6.01
N ALA A 254 9.27 -12.55 6.91
CA ALA A 254 10.25 -11.49 6.73
C ALA A 254 11.57 -11.98 6.11
N ALA A 255 11.88 -13.27 6.18
CA ALA A 255 13.09 -13.86 5.63
C ALA A 255 12.82 -15.24 5.01
N ASP A 256 13.72 -15.66 4.12
CA ASP A 256 13.56 -16.94 3.40
C ASP A 256 14.20 -18.13 4.12
N GLU A 257 14.81 -17.95 5.30
CA GLU A 257 15.41 -19.03 6.10
C GLU A 257 14.44 -20.19 6.40
N ARG A 258 13.13 -19.89 6.44
CA ARG A 258 12.06 -20.89 6.65
C ARG A 258 11.45 -21.42 5.37
N THR A 259 11.97 -21.04 4.22
CA THR A 259 11.49 -21.43 2.90
C THR A 259 12.47 -22.40 2.26
N THR A 260 11.97 -23.46 1.65
CA THR A 260 12.79 -24.43 0.92
C THR A 260 12.15 -24.74 -0.43
N ILE A 261 12.87 -24.53 -1.53
CA ILE A 261 12.44 -25.01 -2.85
C ILE A 261 12.56 -26.54 -2.85
N THR A 262 11.44 -27.21 -3.13
CA THR A 262 11.32 -28.68 -3.12
C THR A 262 11.21 -29.27 -4.53
N GLY A 263 11.03 -28.44 -5.55
CA GLY A 263 11.03 -28.82 -6.96
C GLY A 263 11.07 -27.60 -7.88
N THR A 264 11.60 -27.76 -9.09
CA THR A 264 11.70 -26.69 -10.10
C THR A 264 10.93 -26.98 -11.38
N ASP A 265 10.57 -28.25 -11.63
CA ASP A 265 9.72 -28.68 -12.74
C ASP A 265 8.88 -29.91 -12.32
N PRO A 266 7.62 -29.71 -11.87
CA PRO A 266 6.97 -28.41 -11.67
C PRO A 266 7.53 -27.68 -10.43
N TRP A 267 7.51 -26.35 -10.44
CA TRP A 267 8.05 -25.57 -9.32
C TRP A 267 7.24 -25.77 -8.04
N ARG A 268 7.91 -26.01 -6.92
CA ARG A 268 7.31 -26.22 -5.59
C ARG A 268 8.20 -25.65 -4.49
N ALA A 269 7.61 -25.02 -3.48
CA ALA A 269 8.30 -24.65 -2.26
C ALA A 269 7.52 -25.08 -1.01
N THR A 270 8.23 -25.25 0.10
CA THR A 270 7.64 -25.45 1.41
C THR A 270 8.09 -24.32 2.33
N VAL A 271 7.14 -23.68 2.99
CA VAL A 271 7.39 -22.70 4.06
C VAL A 271 7.07 -23.35 5.39
N ARG A 272 8.01 -23.27 6.32
CA ARG A 272 7.88 -23.77 7.69
C ARG A 272 7.45 -22.64 8.62
N VAL A 273 6.31 -22.79 9.25
CA VAL A 273 5.73 -21.81 10.16
C VAL A 273 5.75 -22.39 11.56
N GLU A 274 6.39 -21.70 12.50
CA GLU A 274 6.52 -22.17 13.89
C GLU A 274 5.73 -21.25 14.83
N CYS A 275 5.07 -21.85 15.82
CA CYS A 275 4.41 -21.13 16.91
C CYS A 275 4.46 -22.01 18.17
N GLU A 276 4.97 -21.48 19.27
CA GLU A 276 5.04 -22.15 20.59
C GLU A 276 5.60 -23.60 20.60
N GLY A 277 6.49 -23.92 19.65
CA GLY A 277 7.12 -25.25 19.54
C GLY A 277 6.45 -26.19 18.54
N ASP A 278 5.21 -25.88 18.12
CA ASP A 278 4.54 -26.58 17.03
C ASP A 278 4.99 -26.03 15.67
N THR A 279 4.84 -26.86 14.63
CA THR A 279 5.25 -26.52 13.27
C THR A 279 4.11 -26.81 12.30
N LEU A 280 3.88 -25.87 11.38
CA LEU A 280 3.02 -26.03 10.21
C LEU A 280 3.90 -25.98 8.95
N ARG A 281 3.80 -26.97 8.08
CA ARG A 281 4.43 -26.97 6.75
C ARG A 281 3.40 -26.59 5.71
N VAL A 282 3.67 -25.53 4.96
CA VAL A 282 2.77 -25.03 3.91
C VAL A 282 3.47 -25.19 2.57
N ARG A 283 2.88 -25.97 1.68
CA ARG A 283 3.41 -26.22 0.33
C ARG A 283 2.76 -25.29 -0.68
N LEU A 284 3.61 -24.67 -1.51
CA LEU A 284 3.25 -23.71 -2.54
C LEU A 284 3.58 -24.26 -3.93
N ASP A 285 2.76 -23.92 -4.93
CA ASP A 285 3.04 -24.13 -6.35
C ASP A 285 3.62 -22.89 -7.05
N GLU A 286 3.85 -23.00 -8.36
CA GLU A 286 4.47 -21.95 -9.19
C GLU A 286 3.67 -20.64 -9.22
N GLY A 287 2.34 -20.73 -9.05
CA GLY A 287 1.43 -19.60 -8.94
C GLY A 287 1.30 -19.08 -7.51
N THR A 288 2.16 -19.53 -6.60
CA THR A 288 2.16 -19.20 -5.17
C THR A 288 0.87 -19.59 -4.43
N SER A 289 0.13 -20.55 -4.98
CA SER A 289 -1.08 -21.09 -4.34
C SER A 289 -0.70 -22.16 -3.32
N VAL A 290 -1.39 -22.16 -2.18
CA VAL A 290 -1.22 -23.21 -1.17
C VAL A 290 -1.91 -24.48 -1.67
N VAL A 291 -1.13 -25.54 -1.88
CA VAL A 291 -1.62 -26.83 -2.40
C VAL A 291 -1.73 -27.90 -1.33
N GLU A 292 -0.98 -27.76 -0.23
CA GLU A 292 -0.93 -28.73 0.85
C GLU A 292 -0.52 -28.05 2.16
N VAL A 293 -1.10 -28.52 3.27
CA VAL A 293 -0.80 -28.04 4.62
C VAL A 293 -0.70 -29.25 5.55
N GLU A 294 0.44 -29.37 6.24
CA GLU A 294 0.71 -30.44 7.21
C GLU A 294 1.07 -29.82 8.57
N ARG A 295 0.50 -30.37 9.65
CA ARG A 295 0.87 -30.07 11.04
C ARG A 295 1.82 -31.16 11.53
#